data_AF-A0A7W3DFP3-F1
#
_entry.id   AF-A0A7W3DFP3-F1
#
_cell.length_a   1.000
_cell.length_b   1.000
_cell.length_c   1.000
_cell.angle_alpha   90.00
_cell.angle_beta   90.00
_cell.angle_gamma   90.00
#
_symmetry.space_group_name_H-M   'P 1'
#
loop_
_entity.id
_entity.type
_entity.pdbx_description
1 polymer ?
#
loop_
_entity_poly.entity_id
_entity_poly.type
_entity_poly.pdbx_seq_one_letter_code
_entity_poly.pdbx_strand_id
1 'polypeptide(L)' 'MNKQQVRARLVERGSSLRQFALNAGYEPRTVTQAVSRWAGKNELPRGRLTYRILRDLSVVIGKEVTPGILQEAS' A
#
# COMPACT_ATOMS: atom_id res chain seq x y z
N MET A 1 -4.20 2.33 -8.59
CA MET A 1 -4.71 0.94 -8.83
C MET A 1 -5.79 0.63 -7.80
N ASN A 2 -6.70 -0.32 -8.03
CA ASN A 2 -7.71 -0.71 -7.02
C ASN A 2 -7.21 -1.79 -6.05
N LYS A 3 -7.97 -2.07 -4.98
CA LYS A 3 -7.59 -3.06 -3.94
C LYS A 3 -7.38 -4.48 -4.50
N GLN A 4 -8.14 -4.89 -5.52
CA GLN A 4 -8.00 -6.22 -6.13
C GLN A 4 -6.69 -6.33 -6.90
N GLN A 5 -6.30 -5.27 -7.62
CA GLN A 5 -5.01 -5.20 -8.32
C GLN A 5 -3.82 -5.23 -7.35
N VAL A 6 -3.92 -4.56 -6.19
CA VAL A 6 -2.91 -4.65 -5.13
C VAL A 6 -2.73 -6.10 -4.67
N ARG A 7 -3.84 -6.79 -4.40
CA ARG A 7 -3.80 -8.20 -3.96
C ARG A 7 -3.21 -9.11 -5.02
N ALA A 8 -3.63 -8.97 -6.28
CA ALA A 8 -3.09 -9.75 -7.39
C ALA A 8 -1.57 -9.61 -7.50
N ARG A 9 -1.04 -8.37 -7.41
CA ARG A 9 0.41 -8.13 -7.46
C ARG A 9 1.18 -8.68 -6.28
N LEU A 10 0.58 -8.74 -5.09
CA LEU A 10 1.21 -9.42 -3.96
C LEU A 10 1.26 -10.92 -4.18
N VAL A 11 0.18 -11.51 -4.70
CA VAL A 11 0.11 -12.95 -5.01
C VAL A 11 1.12 -13.33 -6.11
N GLU A 12 1.26 -12.53 -7.16
CA GLU A 12 2.29 -12.69 -8.20
C GLU A 12 3.72 -12.73 -7.63
N ARG A 13 3.93 -12.15 -6.44
CA ARG A 13 5.20 -12.12 -5.70
C ARG A 13 5.28 -13.15 -4.58
N GLY A 14 4.35 -14.11 -4.52
CA GLY A 14 4.30 -15.13 -3.48
C GLY A 14 3.97 -14.58 -2.09
N SER A 15 3.27 -13.44 -2.02
CA SER A 15 2.95 -12.75 -0.78
C SER A 15 1.45 -12.44 -0.67
N SER A 16 1.07 -11.79 0.42
CA SER A 16 -0.29 -11.35 0.74
C SER A 16 -0.24 -10.06 1.54
N LEU A 17 -1.37 -9.36 1.69
CA LEU A 17 -1.42 -8.14 2.51
C LEU A 17 -0.97 -8.40 3.95
N ARG A 18 -1.31 -9.58 4.50
CA ARG A 18 -0.91 -9.99 5.84
C ARG A 18 0.59 -10.24 5.91
N GLN A 19 1.17 -10.99 4.97
CA GLN A 19 2.62 -11.24 4.96
C GLN A 19 3.43 -9.96 4.74
N PHE A 20 3.00 -9.09 3.82
CA PHE A 20 3.59 -7.77 3.66
C PHE A 20 3.56 -6.98 4.98
N ALA A 21 2.39 -6.93 5.65
CA ALA A 21 2.25 -6.22 6.91
C ALA A 21 3.23 -6.74 7.97
N LEU A 22 3.27 -8.05 8.19
CA LEU A 22 4.16 -8.66 9.17
C LEU A 22 5.64 -8.44 8.85
N ASN A 23 6.04 -8.61 7.59
CA ASN A 23 7.43 -8.43 7.16
C ASN A 23 7.89 -6.96 7.27
N ALA A 24 6.97 -6.01 7.06
CA ALA A 24 7.25 -4.57 7.17
C ALA A 24 7.03 -4.01 8.59
N GLY A 25 6.66 -4.84 9.57
CA GLY A 25 6.43 -4.41 10.96
C GLY A 25 5.11 -3.65 11.19
N TYR A 26 4.14 -3.80 10.29
CA TYR A 26 2.81 -3.20 10.41
C TYR A 26 1.78 -4.18 10.97
N GLU A 27 0.77 -3.62 11.65
CA GLU A 27 -0.39 -4.39 12.04
C GLU A 27 -1.27 -4.73 10.80
N PRO A 28 -1.63 -6.00 10.54
CA PRO A 28 -2.33 -6.42 9.33
C PRO A 28 -3.67 -5.73 9.05
N ARG A 29 -4.48 -5.45 10.08
CA ARG A 29 -5.76 -4.76 9.95
C ARG A 29 -5.54 -3.31 9.49
N THR A 30 -4.51 -2.65 10.00
CA THR A 30 -4.12 -1.28 9.64
C THR A 30 -3.73 -1.20 8.16
N VAL A 31 -2.93 -2.15 7.68
CA VAL A 31 -2.61 -2.25 6.24
C VAL A 31 -3.86 -2.49 5.40
N THR A 32 -4.73 -3.40 5.84
CA THR A 32 -5.97 -3.72 5.12
C THR A 32 -6.88 -2.50 5.01
N GLN A 33 -7.03 -1.73 6.08
CA GLN A 33 -7.82 -0.49 6.10
C GLN A 33 -7.18 0.59 5.22
N ALA A 34 -5.85 0.77 5.30
CA ALA A 34 -5.12 1.71 4.46
C ALA A 34 -5.37 1.43 2.97
N VAL A 35 -5.14 0.20 2.52
CA VAL A 35 -5.35 -0.20 1.12
C VAL A 35 -6.82 -0.07 0.73
N SER A 36 -7.75 -0.50 1.58
CA SER A 36 -9.18 -0.42 1.27
C SER A 36 -9.68 1.02 1.10
N ARG A 37 -9.12 1.96 1.87
CA ARG A 37 -9.51 3.37 1.84
C ARG A 37 -8.84 4.15 0.72
N TRP A 38 -7.57 3.88 0.43
CA TRP A 38 -6.73 4.76 -0.38
C TRP A 38 -6.29 4.21 -1.73
N ALA A 39 -6.39 2.89 -1.98
CA ALA A 39 -6.00 2.34 -3.27
C ALA A 39 -6.79 2.98 -4.41
N GLY A 40 -6.08 3.69 -5.29
CA GLY A 40 -6.64 4.34 -6.48
C GLY A 40 -7.36 5.66 -6.21
N LYS A 41 -7.30 6.21 -4.98
CA LYS A 41 -7.74 7.58 -4.71
C LYS A 41 -6.78 8.59 -5.37
N ASN A 42 -7.31 9.71 -5.86
CA ASN A 42 -6.51 10.77 -6.49
C ASN A 42 -5.90 11.76 -5.49
N GLU A 43 -6.02 11.48 -4.20
CA GLU A 43 -5.46 12.29 -3.11
C GLU A 43 -4.57 11.42 -2.22
N LEU A 44 -3.58 12.06 -1.60
CA LEU A 44 -2.64 11.39 -0.69
C LEU A 44 -3.20 11.33 0.74
N PRO A 45 -2.88 10.26 1.49
CA PRO A 45 -3.21 10.19 2.91
C PRO A 45 -2.49 11.28 3.70
N ARG A 46 -3.26 12.04 4.50
CA ARG A 46 -2.70 13.04 5.43
C ARG A 46 -2.02 12.42 6.66
N GLY A 47 -2.33 11.16 6.97
CA GLY A 47 -1.78 10.45 8.12
C GLY A 47 -0.42 9.82 7.82
N ARG A 48 0.61 10.12 8.64
CA ARG A 48 1.99 9.64 8.46
C ARG A 48 2.09 8.12 8.34
N LEU A 49 1.40 7.37 9.21
CA LEU A 49 1.41 5.90 9.19
C LEU A 49 0.81 5.34 7.90
N THR A 50 -0.37 5.82 7.51
CA THR A 50 -1.03 5.39 6.27
C THR A 50 -0.21 5.74 5.05
N TYR A 51 0.38 6.94 5.01
CA TYR A 51 1.30 7.34 3.94
C TYR A 51 2.47 6.36 3.82
N ARG A 52 3.14 6.05 4.92
CA ARG A 52 4.27 5.12 4.94
C ARG A 52 3.86 3.72 4.46
N ILE A 53 2.76 3.17 4.97
CA ILE A 53 2.23 1.87 4.54
C ILE A 53 2.02 1.82 3.02
N LEU A 54 1.37 2.84 2.45
CA LEU A 54 1.07 2.86 1.01
C LEU A 54 2.32 3.08 0.17
N ARG A 55 3.29 3.89 0.64
CA ARG A 55 4.57 4.10 -0.01
C ARG A 55 5.38 2.81 -0.05
N ASP A 56 5.58 2.16 1.10
CA ASP A 56 6.33 0.90 1.21
C ASP A 56 5.68 -0.19 0.37
N LEU A 57 4.34 -0.31 0.43
CA LEU A 57 3.61 -1.26 -0.38
C LEU A 57 3.78 -0.99 -1.88
N SER A 58 3.79 0.28 -2.29
CA SER A 58 3.98 0.68 -3.70
C SER A 58 5.36 0.28 -4.22
N VAL A 59 6.40 0.45 -3.39
CA VAL A 59 7.75 -0.05 -3.67
C VAL A 59 7.72 -1.58 -3.78
N VAL A 60 7.14 -2.27 -2.80
CA VAL A 60 7.06 -3.74 -2.73
C VAL A 60 6.23 -4.37 -3.85
N ILE A 61 5.32 -3.65 -4.52
CA ILE A 61 4.55 -4.16 -5.68
C ILE A 61 4.98 -3.53 -7.02
N GLY A 62 6.03 -2.69 -6.99
CA GLY A 62 6.60 -2.01 -8.15
C GLY A 62 5.62 -1.10 -8.89
N LYS A 63 4.58 -0.61 -8.23
CA LYS A 63 3.58 0.29 -8.81
C LYS A 63 2.82 1.03 -7.71
N GLU A 64 2.49 2.29 -7.98
CA GLU A 64 1.78 3.15 -7.04
C GLU A 64 0.39 2.60 -6.68
N VAL A 65 0.18 2.35 -5.39
CA VAL A 65 -1.12 2.00 -4.80
C VAL A 65 -2.07 3.18 -4.94
N THR A 66 -1.57 4.36 -4.57
CA THR A 66 -2.23 5.68 -4.69
C THR A 66 -1.35 6.54 -5.59
N PRO A 67 -1.87 7.11 -6.69
CA PRO A 67 -1.12 8.00 -7.56
C PRO A 67 -0.35 9.09 -6.79
N GLY A 68 0.92 9.28 -7.14
CA GLY A 68 1.79 10.28 -6.51
C GLY A 68 2.37 9.88 -5.15
N ILE A 69 2.05 8.70 -4.61
CA ILE A 69 2.55 8.26 -3.30
C ILE A 69 4.07 8.05 -3.27
N LEU A 70 4.70 7.84 -4.43
CA LEU A 70 6.15 7.70 -4.54
C LEU A 70 6.88 9.01 -4.88
N GLN A 71 6.14 10.07 -5.24
CA GLN A 71 6.75 11.37 -5.47
C GLN A 71 7.31 11.89 -4.15
N GLU A 72 8.56 12.37 -4.18
CA GLU A 72 9.21 12.96 -3.01
C GLU A 72 8.33 14.11 -2.51
N ALA A 73 7.92 14.07 -1.25
CA ALA A 73 7.37 15.24 -0.60
C ALA A 73 8.53 16.23 -0.49
N SER A 74 8.64 17.11 -1.49
CA SER A 74 9.60 18.23 -1.51
C SER A 74 9.36 19.15 -0.32
#